data_AF-F1LA89-F1
#
_entry.id   AF-F1LA89-F1
#
_cell.length_a   1.000
_cell.length_b   1.000
_cell.length_c   1.000
_cell.angle_alpha   90.00
_cell.angle_beta   90.00
_cell.angle_gamma   90.00
#
_symmetry.space_group_name_H-M   'P 1'
#
loop_
_entity.id
_entity.type
_entity.pdbx_description
1 polymer ?
#
loop_
_entity_poly.entity_id
_entity_poly.type
_entity_poly.pdbx_seq_one_letter_code
_entity_poly.pdbx_strand_id
1 'polypeptide(L)'
;MCLGLRVWWPMTRRPVQVGDEYKILLRTLNPHITCPICKGYFIEATTVIECLHTFCKSCLLKHFENESNCCPKCSGLIHQSHPSHYVSFDRTMQELVYKLVPGLQAREEEYRNAFAKLCKKEHVDGDSVVKTEEVERTSLVSGCYVNACKE
;
A
#
# COMPACT_ATOMS: atom_id res chain seq x y z
N MET A 1 -1.55 -1.67 -52.37
CA MET A 1 -2.67 -1.23 -51.52
C MET A 1 -2.21 -1.31 -50.07
N CYS A 2 -2.10 -0.18 -49.37
CA CYS A 2 -1.66 -0.17 -47.96
C CYS A 2 -2.89 0.06 -47.07
N LEU A 3 -3.43 -1.00 -46.47
CA LEU A 3 -4.53 -0.89 -45.52
C LEU A 3 -3.97 -0.30 -44.21
N GLY A 4 -4.22 1.00 -44.02
CA GLY A 4 -3.75 1.75 -42.87
C GLY A 4 -4.40 1.29 -41.57
N LEU A 5 -3.77 0.35 -40.88
CA LEU A 5 -4.07 -0.02 -39.50
C LEU A 5 -3.82 1.18 -38.58
N ARG A 6 -4.81 2.07 -38.48
CA ARG A 6 -4.89 3.11 -37.45
C ARG A 6 -4.82 2.41 -36.09
N VAL A 7 -3.68 2.54 -35.43
CA VAL A 7 -3.43 1.98 -34.10
C VAL A 7 -4.55 2.39 -33.14
N TRP A 8 -5.37 1.41 -32.74
CA TRP A 8 -6.44 1.57 -31.76
C TRP A 8 -5.85 1.56 -30.33
N TRP A 9 -4.84 2.41 -30.12
CA TRP A 9 -4.24 2.60 -28.81
C TRP A 9 -5.30 3.26 -27.91
N PRO A 10 -5.67 2.66 -26.76
CA PRO A 10 -6.71 3.22 -25.90
C PRO A 10 -6.29 4.62 -25.44
N MET A 11 -7.24 5.56 -25.49
CA MET A 11 -6.96 6.99 -25.34
C MET A 11 -6.46 7.35 -23.94
N THR A 12 -5.15 7.21 -23.72
CA THR A 12 -4.42 7.87 -22.65
C THR A 12 -4.66 9.38 -22.82
N ARG A 13 -5.44 9.97 -21.90
CA ARG A 13 -5.75 11.39 -21.94
C ARG A 13 -4.42 12.16 -21.84
N ARG A 14 -4.06 12.88 -22.91
CA ARG A 14 -2.82 13.66 -22.96
C ARG A 14 -2.78 14.62 -21.76
N PRO A 15 -1.61 14.84 -21.13
CA PRO A 15 -1.44 15.89 -20.15
C PRO A 15 -1.92 17.24 -20.69
N VAL A 16 -2.60 18.02 -19.86
CA VAL A 16 -3.07 19.36 -20.25
C VAL A 16 -2.01 20.37 -19.82
N GLN A 17 -1.40 21.07 -20.77
CA GLN A 17 -0.53 22.21 -20.46
C GLN A 17 -1.37 23.40 -20.02
N VAL A 18 -0.96 24.06 -18.94
CA VAL A 18 -1.57 25.28 -18.40
C VAL A 18 -0.43 26.23 -18.03
N GLY A 19 -0.04 27.08 -18.99
CA GLY A 19 1.28 27.72 -18.96
C GLY A 19 2.39 26.66 -19.06
N ASP A 20 3.44 26.83 -18.28
CA ASP A 20 4.57 25.89 -18.21
C ASP A 20 4.26 24.60 -17.39
N GLU A 21 3.11 24.54 -16.71
CA GLU A 21 2.70 23.38 -15.91
C GLU A 21 2.00 22.30 -16.76
N TYR A 22 2.37 21.03 -16.55
CA TYR A 22 1.65 19.87 -17.08
C TYR A 22 0.68 19.29 -16.05
N LYS A 23 -0.63 19.34 -16.33
CA LYS A 23 -1.66 18.83 -15.43
C LYS A 23 -2.15 17.46 -15.89
N ILE A 24 -1.94 16.47 -15.02
CA ILE A 24 -2.30 15.06 -15.23
C ILE A 24 -3.43 14.70 -14.26
N LEU A 25 -4.42 13.96 -14.76
CA LEU A 25 -5.56 13.49 -13.96
C LEU A 25 -5.12 12.29 -13.12
N LEU A 26 -5.03 12.40 -11.79
CA LEU A 26 -4.51 11.36 -10.90
C LEU A 26 -5.05 9.94 -11.18
N ARG A 27 -6.33 9.81 -11.56
CA ARG A 27 -6.96 8.55 -12.01
C ARG A 27 -6.24 7.80 -13.14
N THR A 28 -5.43 8.45 -13.97
CA THR A 28 -4.61 7.79 -15.01
C THR A 28 -3.30 7.22 -14.47
N LEU A 29 -2.86 7.69 -13.29
CA LEU A 29 -1.70 7.17 -12.57
C LEU A 29 -2.09 6.03 -11.63
N ASN A 30 -3.30 6.07 -11.05
CA ASN A 30 -3.81 5.07 -10.11
C ASN A 30 -3.44 3.59 -10.42
N PRO A 31 -3.62 3.06 -11.66
CA PRO A 31 -3.26 1.68 -11.98
C PRO A 31 -1.79 1.30 -11.72
N HIS A 32 -0.91 2.29 -11.62
CA HIS A 32 0.52 2.15 -11.35
C HIS A 32 0.89 2.46 -9.90
N ILE A 33 0.05 3.15 -9.12
CA ILE A 33 0.35 3.63 -7.74
C ILE A 33 -0.55 3.04 -6.64
N THR A 34 -1.50 2.15 -6.98
CA THR A 34 -2.36 1.45 -6.01
C THR A 34 -1.98 -0.02 -5.82
N CYS A 35 -2.03 -0.49 -4.57
CA CYS A 35 -1.81 -1.88 -4.22
C CYS A 35 -2.94 -2.79 -4.74
N PRO A 36 -2.62 -3.88 -5.46
CA PRO A 36 -3.63 -4.77 -6.03
C PRO A 36 -4.40 -5.58 -4.96
N ILE A 37 -3.92 -5.66 -3.73
CA ILE A 37 -4.59 -6.35 -2.61
C ILE A 37 -5.66 -5.43 -2.01
N CYS A 38 -5.25 -4.39 -1.26
CA CYS A 38 -6.17 -3.50 -0.54
C CYS A 38 -6.84 -2.40 -1.39
N LYS A 39 -6.47 -2.28 -2.68
CA LYS A 39 -6.95 -1.26 -3.65
C LYS A 39 -6.65 0.21 -3.28
N GLY A 40 -6.05 0.50 -2.12
CA GLY A 40 -5.53 1.81 -1.75
C GLY A 40 -4.17 2.13 -2.41
N TYR A 41 -3.67 3.35 -2.21
CA TYR A 41 -2.30 3.73 -2.61
C TYR A 41 -1.24 2.93 -1.84
N PHE A 42 -0.03 2.81 -2.39
CA PHE A 42 1.07 2.15 -1.68
C PHE A 42 1.47 2.87 -0.39
N ILE A 43 1.37 2.16 0.73
CA ILE A 43 1.93 2.51 2.04
C ILE A 43 2.96 1.44 2.41
N GLU A 44 4.18 1.88 2.69
CA GLU A 44 5.38 1.04 2.75
C GLU A 44 5.51 0.13 1.50
N ALA A 45 5.64 0.76 0.32
CA ALA A 45 5.81 0.08 -0.97
C ALA A 45 6.90 -1.01 -0.87
N THR A 46 6.52 -2.24 -1.17
CA THR A 46 7.37 -3.43 -1.04
C THR A 46 7.22 -4.27 -2.31
N THR A 47 8.33 -4.50 -2.99
CA THR A 47 8.40 -5.14 -4.31
C THR A 47 8.99 -6.55 -4.18
N VAL A 48 8.32 -7.53 -4.78
CA VAL A 48 8.83 -8.92 -4.92
C VAL A 48 9.96 -8.92 -5.94
N ILE A 49 11.12 -9.48 -5.59
CA ILE A 49 12.34 -9.37 -6.41
C ILE A 49 12.18 -10.09 -7.76
N GLU A 50 11.77 -11.36 -7.75
CA GLU A 50 11.71 -12.22 -8.95
C GLU A 50 10.72 -11.74 -10.03
N CYS A 51 9.63 -11.08 -9.65
CA CYS A 51 8.55 -10.70 -10.57
C CYS A 51 8.22 -9.20 -10.60
N LEU A 52 8.99 -8.38 -9.89
CA LEU A 52 8.88 -6.92 -9.82
C LEU A 52 7.46 -6.39 -9.56
N HIS A 53 6.70 -7.12 -8.74
CA HIS A 53 5.35 -6.74 -8.32
C HIS A 53 5.35 -6.06 -6.96
N THR A 54 4.87 -4.82 -6.93
CA THR A 54 4.79 -3.97 -5.74
C THR A 54 3.45 -4.10 -5.01
N PHE A 55 3.51 -4.09 -3.68
CA PHE A 55 2.39 -4.17 -2.75
C PHE A 55 2.64 -3.23 -1.56
N CYS A 56 1.64 -3.00 -0.70
CA CYS A 56 1.92 -2.47 0.64
C CYS A 56 2.58 -3.57 1.47
N LYS A 57 3.68 -3.28 2.18
CA LYS A 57 4.39 -4.21 3.10
C LYS A 57 3.43 -5.03 3.95
N SER A 58 2.50 -4.35 4.63
CA SER A 58 1.51 -4.95 5.53
C SER A 58 0.43 -5.79 4.85
N CYS A 59 0.23 -5.65 3.53
CA CYS A 59 -0.63 -6.53 2.75
C CYS A 59 0.13 -7.77 2.28
N LEU A 60 1.40 -7.62 1.89
CA LEU A 60 2.23 -8.70 1.39
C LEU A 60 2.67 -9.67 2.50
N LEU A 61 3.07 -9.15 3.67
CA LEU A 61 3.42 -9.99 4.82
C LEU A 61 2.20 -10.79 5.32
N LYS A 62 1.02 -10.17 5.42
CA LYS A 62 -0.23 -10.87 5.74
C LYS A 62 -0.58 -12.00 4.76
N HIS A 63 -0.29 -11.82 3.47
CA HIS A 63 -0.49 -12.88 2.49
C HIS A 63 0.41 -14.10 2.76
N PHE A 64 1.68 -13.86 3.12
CA PHE A 64 2.62 -14.92 3.50
C PHE A 64 2.25 -15.61 4.81
N GLU A 65 1.61 -14.89 5.74
CA GLU A 65 1.13 -15.41 7.02
C GLU A 65 -0.15 -16.26 6.90
N ASN A 66 -1.05 -15.91 5.97
CA ASN A 66 -2.44 -16.44 5.97
C ASN A 66 -2.85 -17.20 4.69
N GLU A 67 -2.14 -17.05 3.57
CA GLU A 67 -2.58 -17.56 2.26
C GLU A 67 -1.53 -18.41 1.55
N SER A 68 -0.40 -17.83 1.13
CA SER A 68 0.59 -18.56 0.30
C SER A 68 1.97 -17.91 0.24
N ASN A 69 2.97 -18.70 -0.16
CA ASN A 69 4.33 -18.23 -0.50
C ASN A 69 4.45 -17.76 -1.97
N CYS A 70 3.34 -17.50 -2.66
CA CYS A 70 3.28 -17.05 -4.05
C CYS A 70 3.00 -15.55 -4.16
N CYS A 71 3.24 -14.97 -5.34
CA CYS A 71 2.97 -13.56 -5.61
C CYS A 71 1.46 -13.30 -5.84
N PRO A 72 0.80 -12.42 -5.06
CA PRO A 72 -0.64 -12.17 -5.19
C PRO A 72 -1.12 -11.52 -6.51
N LYS A 73 -0.19 -11.17 -7.42
CA LYS A 73 -0.49 -10.58 -8.73
C LYS A 73 -0.26 -11.52 -9.93
N CYS A 74 0.54 -12.57 -9.78
CA CYS A 74 0.86 -13.50 -10.88
C CYS A 74 0.96 -14.97 -10.47
N SER A 75 0.67 -15.31 -9.21
CA SER A 75 0.67 -16.67 -8.64
C SER A 75 1.99 -17.44 -8.73
N GLY A 76 3.07 -16.84 -9.23
CA GLY A 76 4.41 -17.42 -9.24
C GLY A 76 4.94 -17.58 -7.81
N LEU A 77 5.55 -18.73 -7.52
CA LEU A 77 6.19 -19.03 -6.24
C LEU A 77 7.34 -18.05 -6.00
N ILE A 78 7.37 -17.41 -4.83
CA ILE A 78 8.45 -16.48 -4.45
C ILE A 78 9.61 -17.27 -3.85
N HIS A 79 9.32 -18.13 -2.87
CA HIS A 79 10.28 -19.03 -2.26
C HIS A 79 9.54 -20.16 -1.53
N GLN A 80 10.19 -21.31 -1.29
CA GLN A 80 9.51 -22.49 -0.75
C GLN A 80 9.03 -22.31 0.71
N SER A 81 9.83 -21.64 1.56
CA SER A 81 9.53 -21.52 3.01
C SER A 81 9.54 -20.07 3.53
N HIS A 82 10.56 -19.29 3.16
CA HIS A 82 10.76 -17.91 3.63
C HIS A 82 10.57 -16.86 2.51
N PRO A 83 9.35 -16.59 2.02
CA PRO A 83 9.12 -15.60 0.95
C PRO A 83 9.45 -14.16 1.38
N SER A 84 9.39 -13.85 2.68
CA SER A 84 9.72 -12.56 3.27
C SER A 84 11.19 -12.12 3.05
N HIS A 85 12.10 -13.05 2.72
CA HIS A 85 13.50 -12.73 2.40
C HIS A 85 13.70 -12.31 0.93
N TYR A 86 12.69 -12.51 0.07
CA TYR A 86 12.74 -12.28 -1.38
C TYR A 86 11.87 -11.07 -1.81
N VAL A 87 11.61 -10.16 -0.86
CA VAL A 87 10.90 -8.90 -1.07
C VAL A 87 11.73 -7.76 -0.50
N SER A 88 11.67 -6.59 -1.13
CA SER A 88 12.47 -5.41 -0.74
C SER A 88 11.61 -4.14 -0.67
N PHE A 89 11.98 -3.22 0.22
CA PHE A 89 11.29 -1.94 0.36
C PHE A 89 11.66 -0.99 -0.78
N ASP A 90 10.66 -0.58 -1.54
CA ASP A 90 10.80 0.22 -2.75
C ASP A 90 10.74 1.72 -2.41
N ARG A 91 11.90 2.25 -1.97
CA ARG A 91 12.05 3.66 -1.57
C ARG A 91 11.60 4.62 -2.65
N THR A 92 12.04 4.39 -3.88
CA THR A 92 11.73 5.21 -5.05
C THR A 92 10.23 5.19 -5.34
N MET A 93 9.60 4.01 -5.34
CA MET A 93 8.16 3.91 -5.58
C MET A 93 7.34 4.58 -4.47
N GLN A 94 7.74 4.44 -3.20
CA GLN A 94 7.07 5.11 -2.09
C GLN A 94 7.19 6.64 -2.18
N GLU A 95 8.37 7.16 -2.54
CA GLU A 95 8.59 8.58 -2.77
C GLU A 95 7.75 9.12 -3.93
N LEU A 96 7.66 8.39 -5.05
CA LEU A 96 6.80 8.75 -6.17
C LEU A 96 5.33 8.83 -5.74
N VAL A 97 4.85 7.84 -4.99
CA VAL A 97 3.46 7.81 -4.47
C VAL A 97 3.17 9.01 -3.57
N TYR A 98 4.06 9.36 -2.64
CA TYR A 98 3.88 10.54 -1.78
C TYR A 98 4.01 11.87 -2.52
N LYS A 99 4.86 11.97 -3.55
CA LYS A 99 4.99 13.18 -4.39
C LYS A 99 3.81 13.36 -5.37
N LEU A 100 3.15 12.26 -5.79
CA LEU A 100 2.03 12.28 -6.74
C LEU A 100 0.64 12.38 -6.10
N VAL A 101 0.48 12.01 -4.82
CA VAL A 101 -0.82 12.03 -4.13
C VAL A 101 -0.81 13.08 -3.00
N PRO A 102 -1.41 14.28 -3.22
CA PRO A 102 -1.44 15.34 -2.22
C PRO A 102 -2.00 14.89 -0.86
N GLY A 103 -1.34 15.29 0.23
CA GLY A 103 -1.76 15.00 1.60
C GLY A 103 -1.58 13.56 2.09
N LEU A 104 -1.23 12.60 1.21
CA LEU A 104 -1.16 11.18 1.57
C LEU A 104 -0.13 10.90 2.67
N GLN A 105 1.08 11.47 2.56
CA GLN A 105 2.15 11.29 3.54
C GLN A 105 1.78 11.88 4.92
N ALA A 106 1.22 13.09 4.93
CA ALA A 106 0.81 13.76 6.17
C ALA A 106 -0.26 12.95 6.91
N ARG A 107 -1.28 12.47 6.19
CA ARG A 107 -2.33 11.62 6.78
C ARG A 107 -1.80 10.28 7.32
N GLU A 108 -0.84 9.65 6.64
CA GLU A 108 -0.20 8.42 7.12
C GLU A 108 0.69 8.68 8.36
N GLU A 109 1.26 9.88 8.48
CA GLU A 109 1.96 10.32 9.68
C GLU A 109 1.00 10.67 10.82
N GLU A 110 -0.12 11.32 10.54
CA GLU A 110 -1.21 11.57 11.51
C GLU A 110 -1.76 10.26 12.09
N TYR A 111 -2.02 9.23 11.26
CA TYR A 111 -2.46 7.93 11.75
C TYR A 111 -1.42 7.27 12.66
N ARG A 112 -0.15 7.21 12.24
CA ARG A 112 0.94 6.65 13.06
C ARG A 112 1.14 7.43 14.37
N ASN A 113 0.97 8.76 14.35
CA ASN A 113 1.10 9.61 15.54
C ASN A 113 -0.11 9.58 16.47
N ALA A 114 -1.34 9.39 15.94
CA ALA A 114 -2.53 9.18 16.75
C ALA A 114 -2.47 7.80 17.44
N PHE A 115 -2.10 6.78 16.68
CA PHE A 115 -1.88 5.42 17.13
C PHE A 115 -0.83 5.33 18.26
N ALA A 116 0.37 5.90 18.04
CA ALA A 116 1.44 5.92 19.04
C ALA A 116 1.09 6.68 20.35
N LYS A 117 -0.03 7.43 20.40
CA LYS A 117 -0.59 8.02 21.63
C LYS A 117 -1.57 7.09 22.36
N LEU A 118 -2.12 6.07 21.69
CA LEU A 118 -2.99 5.07 22.32
C LEU A 118 -2.16 4.10 23.15
N CYS A 119 -1.17 3.41 22.56
CA CYS A 119 -0.32 2.47 23.30
C CYS A 119 0.55 3.10 24.38
N LYS A 120 0.74 4.43 24.36
CA LYS A 120 1.40 5.15 25.47
C LYS A 120 0.51 5.34 26.70
N LYS A 121 -0.81 5.18 26.59
CA LYS A 121 -1.73 5.19 27.74
C LYS A 121 -1.79 3.82 28.41
N GLU A 122 -1.70 2.74 27.64
CA GLU A 122 -1.78 1.34 28.12
C GLU A 122 -0.65 0.97 29.10
N HIS A 123 0.41 1.77 29.19
CA HIS A 123 1.53 1.57 30.12
C HIS A 123 1.58 2.58 31.29
N VAL A 124 0.60 3.48 31.44
CA VAL A 124 0.59 4.50 32.51
C VAL A 124 -0.82 4.65 33.11
N ASP A 125 -1.36 3.57 33.67
CA ASP A 125 -2.34 3.63 34.75
C ASP A 125 -2.22 2.35 35.60
N GLY A 126 -2.04 2.53 36.91
CA GLY A 126 -1.95 1.44 37.88
C GLY A 126 -3.30 1.19 38.55
N ASP A 127 -3.81 -0.02 38.40
CA ASP A 127 -4.95 -0.59 39.15
C ASP A 127 -6.28 0.18 39.10
N SER A 128 -7.00 0.07 37.97
CA SER A 128 -8.44 -0.21 38.00
C SER A 128 -8.97 -0.68 36.65
N VAL A 129 -9.87 -1.67 36.66
CA VAL A 129 -10.42 -2.28 35.44
C VAL A 129 -11.49 -1.37 34.80
N VAL A 130 -11.12 -0.66 33.75
CA VAL A 130 -12.07 0.01 32.85
C VAL A 130 -12.50 -0.99 31.77
N LYS A 131 -13.82 -1.18 31.61
CA LYS A 131 -14.38 -2.04 30.56
C LYS A 131 -14.11 -1.43 29.19
N THR A 132 -13.50 -2.19 28.29
CA THR A 132 -13.42 -1.85 26.86
C THR A 132 -14.77 -2.07 26.21
N GLU A 133 -15.50 -0.98 25.95
CA GLU A 133 -16.64 -1.01 25.01
C GLU A 133 -16.13 -1.27 23.58
N GLU A 134 -16.86 -2.07 22.80
CA GLU A 134 -16.42 -2.53 21.47
C GLU A 134 -16.37 -1.37 20.46
N VAL A 135 -15.16 -0.92 20.13
CA VAL A 135 -14.94 -0.05 18.97
C VAL A 135 -14.91 -0.91 17.70
N GLU A 136 -16.09 -1.35 17.28
CA GLU A 136 -16.31 -2.10 16.04
C GLU A 136 -15.89 -1.28 14.80
N ARG A 137 -14.65 -1.53 14.37
CA ARG A 137 -14.36 -1.92 12.98
C ARG A 137 -14.84 -0.97 11.87
N THR A 138 -14.10 0.13 11.66
CA THR A 138 -13.91 0.66 10.31
C THR A 138 -12.45 0.50 9.86
N SER A 139 -12.27 0.05 8.62
CA SER A 139 -10.99 -0.44 8.11
C SER A 139 -10.03 0.70 7.72
N LEU A 140 -9.11 1.05 8.61
CA LEU A 140 -7.94 1.87 8.28
C LEU A 140 -6.70 0.99 8.12
N VAL A 141 -6.30 0.77 6.86
CA VAL A 141 -5.35 -0.29 6.47
C VAL A 141 -3.94 0.25 6.24
N SER A 142 -3.19 0.43 7.32
CA SER A 142 -1.71 0.40 7.31
C SER A 142 -1.20 -0.45 8.47
N GLY A 143 -0.88 -1.71 8.19
CA GLY A 143 -0.75 -2.73 9.22
C GLY A 143 0.61 -2.75 9.93
N CYS A 144 0.65 -2.22 11.15
CA CYS A 144 1.71 -2.50 12.14
C CYS A 144 1.12 -2.86 13.53
N TYR A 145 -0.02 -3.55 13.56
CA TYR A 145 -0.85 -3.76 14.77
C TYR A 145 -1.23 -5.20 15.11
N VAL A 146 -1.18 -6.12 14.14
CA VAL A 146 -1.81 -7.44 14.29
C VAL A 146 -1.04 -8.37 15.25
N ASN A 147 0.07 -7.90 15.82
CA ASN A 147 0.86 -8.60 16.83
C ASN A 147 0.61 -8.13 18.27
N ALA A 148 -0.43 -7.31 18.51
CA ALA A 148 -0.86 -6.95 19.87
C ALA A 148 -1.73 -8.03 20.54
N CYS A 149 -2.34 -8.93 19.77
CA CYS A 149 -3.12 -10.06 20.27
C CYS A 149 -2.73 -11.35 19.53
N LYS A 150 -1.84 -12.13 20.16
CA LYS A 150 -1.71 -13.57 19.91
C LYS A 150 -2.06 -14.28 21.20
N GLU A 151 -3.11 -15.11 21.10
CA GLU A 151 -3.67 -15.98 22.16
C GLU A 151 -4.36 -15.23 23.32
#